data_AF-A0A924N8Y1-F1
#
_entry.id   AF-A0A924N8Y1-F1
#
_cell.length_a   1.000
_cell.length_b   1.000
_cell.length_c   1.000
_cell.angle_alpha   90.00
_cell.angle_beta   90.00
_cell.angle_gamma   90.00
#
_symmetry.space_group_name_H-M   'P 1'
#
loop_
_entity.id
_entity.type
_entity.pdbx_description
1 polymer ?
#
loop_
_entity_poly.entity_id
_entity_poly.type
_entity_poly.pdbx_seq_one_letter_code
_entity_poly.pdbx_strand_id
1 'polypeptide(L)'
;TVPEVTPQTEAVVFRFAPIAVGTSLRLRMYETYTDSVRYTVIGDELVWDRSFGRPANAVVLPAGWMLTNSSMPAAVSTEPDGRVRLDFVNPRPDEIATLITARRRPR
;
A
#
# COMPACT_ATOMS: atom_id res chain seq x y z
N THR A 1 1.84 -17.36 -10.29
CA THR A 1 0.51 -17.86 -10.71
C THR A 1 -0.53 -17.26 -9.79
N VAL A 2 -1.65 -16.77 -10.33
CA VAL A 2 -2.80 -16.39 -9.49
C VAL A 2 -3.29 -17.65 -8.77
N PRO A 3 -3.50 -17.63 -7.45
CA PRO A 3 -4.00 -18.80 -6.72
C PRO A 3 -5.31 -19.30 -7.33
N GLU A 4 -5.54 -20.61 -7.26
CA GLU A 4 -6.82 -21.20 -7.65
C GLU A 4 -7.95 -20.63 -6.79
N VAL A 5 -9.06 -20.24 -7.42
CA VAL A 5 -10.23 -19.71 -6.70
C VAL A 5 -10.94 -20.89 -6.05
N THR A 6 -10.92 -20.94 -4.73
CA THR A 6 -11.58 -21.97 -3.92
C THR A 6 -12.88 -21.46 -3.31
N PRO A 7 -13.75 -22.33 -2.76
CA PRO A 7 -14.92 -21.90 -1.98
C PRO A 7 -14.60 -21.03 -0.75
N GLN A 8 -13.34 -21.01 -0.29
CA GLN A 8 -12.86 -20.17 0.81
C GLN A 8 -12.32 -18.81 0.32
N THR A 9 -12.28 -18.58 -1.00
CA THR A 9 -11.83 -17.30 -1.56
C THR A 9 -12.88 -16.23 -1.29
N GLU A 10 -12.45 -15.11 -0.71
CA GLU A 10 -13.30 -13.95 -0.48
C GLU A 10 -13.09 -12.90 -1.56
N ALA A 11 -14.18 -12.38 -2.12
CA ALA A 11 -14.17 -11.23 -3.02
C ALA A 11 -14.62 -9.97 -2.27
N VAL A 12 -13.76 -8.95 -2.27
CA VAL A 12 -14.14 -7.62 -1.77
C VAL A 12 -14.80 -6.84 -2.90
N VAL A 13 -16.12 -6.67 -2.83
CA VAL A 13 -16.91 -5.98 -3.87
C VAL A 13 -17.36 -4.62 -3.39
N PHE A 14 -16.94 -3.57 -4.09
CA PHE A 14 -17.40 -2.21 -3.86
C PHE A 14 -18.54 -1.87 -4.82
N ARG A 15 -19.73 -1.62 -4.27
CA ARG A 15 -20.91 -1.20 -5.04
C ARG A 15 -21.03 0.31 -5.03
N PHE A 16 -21.30 0.91 -6.18
CA PHE A 16 -21.59 2.33 -6.32
C PHE A 16 -22.69 2.52 -7.37
N ALA A 17 -23.44 3.61 -7.28
CA ALA A 17 -24.48 3.94 -8.27
C ALA A 17 -23.86 4.25 -9.64
N PRO A 18 -24.57 4.02 -10.76
CA PRO A 18 -24.11 4.41 -12.08
C PRO A 18 -23.71 5.90 -12.14
N ILE A 19 -22.58 6.20 -12.78
CA ILE A 19 -22.08 7.57 -12.92
C ILE A 19 -22.81 8.23 -14.09
N ALA A 20 -23.47 9.36 -13.84
CA ALA A 20 -24.14 10.13 -14.88
C ALA A 20 -23.14 10.64 -15.92
N VAL A 21 -23.57 10.75 -17.18
CA VAL A 21 -22.74 11.26 -18.28
C VAL A 21 -22.14 12.62 -17.91
N GLY A 22 -20.82 12.75 -18.10
CA GLY A 22 -20.08 13.99 -17.82
C GLY A 22 -19.72 14.23 -16.35
N THR A 23 -20.00 13.29 -15.45
CA THR A 23 -19.70 13.43 -14.02
C THR A 23 -18.57 12.51 -13.56
N SER A 24 -18.06 12.74 -12.35
CA SER A 24 -17.05 11.90 -11.72
C SER A 24 -17.41 11.64 -10.26
N LEU A 25 -17.09 10.44 -9.78
CA LEU A 25 -17.22 10.04 -8.38
C LEU A 25 -15.84 9.67 -7.84
N ARG A 26 -15.51 10.18 -6.65
CA ARG A 26 -14.30 9.76 -5.94
C ARG A 26 -14.65 8.65 -4.96
N LEU A 27 -14.10 7.46 -5.20
CA LEU A 27 -14.17 6.35 -4.26
C LEU A 27 -12.88 6.28 -3.44
N ARG A 28 -13.02 6.08 -2.13
CA ARG A 28 -11.90 5.86 -1.21
C ARG A 28 -12.08 4.49 -0.57
N MET A 29 -11.09 3.64 -0.74
CA MET A 29 -11.10 2.26 -0.28
C MET A 29 -10.01 2.12 0.79
N TYR A 30 -10.33 1.46 1.89
CA TYR A 30 -9.40 1.11 2.94
C TYR A 30 -9.50 -0.39 3.18
N GLU A 31 -8.37 -1.07 3.07
CA GLU A 31 -8.26 -2.50 3.30
C GLU A 31 -7.12 -2.74 4.28
N THR A 32 -7.29 -3.72 5.16
CA THR A 32 -6.22 -4.26 6.01
C THR A 32 -6.15 -5.74 5.71
N TYR A 33 -5.05 -6.19 5.13
CA TYR A 33 -4.84 -7.61 4.80
C TYR A 33 -3.40 -8.01 5.11
N THR A 34 -3.21 -9.28 5.42
CA THR A 34 -1.89 -9.89 5.62
C THR A 34 -1.39 -10.44 4.29
N ASP A 35 -0.22 -9.99 3.83
CA ASP A 35 0.45 -10.50 2.63
C ASP A 35 1.86 -10.94 3.01
N SER A 36 1.98 -12.15 3.55
CA SER A 36 3.27 -12.69 4.03
C SER A 36 4.30 -12.91 2.91
N VAL A 37 3.88 -12.86 1.63
CA VAL A 37 4.77 -12.99 0.48
C VAL A 37 5.46 -11.67 0.18
N ARG A 38 4.73 -10.55 0.31
CA ARG A 38 5.24 -9.21 -0.04
C ARG A 38 5.60 -8.35 1.15
N TYR A 39 5.26 -8.78 2.36
CA TYR A 39 5.57 -8.10 3.60
C TYR A 39 6.18 -9.10 4.58
N THR A 40 7.46 -8.92 4.87
CA THR A 40 8.21 -9.83 5.76
C THR A 40 9.26 -9.06 6.56
N VAL A 41 9.83 -9.73 7.56
CA VAL A 41 11.00 -9.25 8.29
C VAL A 41 12.17 -10.18 7.96
N ILE A 42 13.24 -9.62 7.40
CA ILE A 42 14.49 -10.33 7.09
C ILE A 42 15.55 -9.81 8.05
N GLY A 43 15.95 -10.63 9.02
CA GLY A 43 16.78 -10.17 10.14
C GLY A 43 16.04 -9.13 10.98
N ASP A 44 16.56 -7.90 11.02
CA ASP A 44 15.96 -6.77 11.73
C ASP A 44 15.30 -5.73 10.80
N GLU A 45 15.25 -6.01 9.50
CA GLU A 45 14.68 -5.13 8.49
C GLU A 45 13.31 -5.63 8.02
N LEU A 46 12.31 -4.76 8.10
CA LEU A 46 11.02 -4.94 7.46
C LEU A 46 11.20 -4.66 5.98
N VAL A 47 10.80 -5.61 5.16
CA VAL A 47 10.84 -5.52 3.70
C VAL A 47 9.42 -5.58 3.17
N TRP A 48 9.05 -4.58 2.38
CA TRP A 48 7.81 -4.53 1.65
C TRP A 48 8.12 -4.39 0.16
N ASP A 49 7.71 -5.35 -0.65
CA ASP A 49 8.02 -5.42 -2.08
C ASP A 49 6.75 -5.71 -2.88
N ARG A 50 6.16 -4.68 -3.49
CA ARG A 50 4.92 -4.80 -4.26
C ARG A 50 4.74 -3.68 -5.28
N SER A 51 4.09 -4.00 -6.40
CA SER A 51 3.65 -3.01 -7.39
C SER A 51 2.38 -2.26 -6.97
N PHE A 52 2.34 -0.96 -7.24
CA PHE A 52 1.11 -0.17 -7.16
C PHE A 52 0.50 0.08 -8.54
N GLY A 53 -0.66 -0.52 -8.80
CA GLY A 53 -1.42 -0.29 -10.04
C GLY A 53 -2.44 0.86 -9.95
N ARG A 54 -2.67 1.44 -8.76
CA ARG A 54 -3.54 2.63 -8.61
C ARG A 54 -2.70 3.91 -8.75
N PRO A 55 -3.24 5.00 -9.30
CA PRO A 55 -2.47 6.24 -9.50
C PRO A 55 -2.01 6.92 -8.20
N ALA A 56 -2.72 6.70 -7.08
CA ALA A 56 -2.38 7.26 -5.78
C ALA A 56 -2.48 6.19 -4.69
N ASN A 57 -1.41 6.00 -3.92
CA ASN A 57 -1.35 5.00 -2.85
C ASN A 57 -0.70 5.62 -1.62
N ALA A 58 -1.10 5.14 -0.45
CA ALA A 58 -0.49 5.49 0.82
C ALA A 58 -0.07 4.22 1.55
N VAL A 59 1.16 4.21 2.07
CA VAL A 59 1.66 3.17 2.95
C VAL A 59 1.94 3.79 4.31
N VAL A 60 1.39 3.20 5.37
CA VAL A 60 1.69 3.60 6.75
C VAL A 60 2.47 2.47 7.40
N LEU A 61 3.70 2.75 7.82
CA LEU A 61 4.53 1.78 8.53
C LEU A 61 3.91 1.44 9.89
N PRO A 62 4.11 0.21 10.40
CA PRO A 62 3.65 -0.14 11.73
C PRO A 62 4.28 0.75 12.82
N ALA A 63 3.60 0.88 13.96
CA ALA A 63 4.12 1.63 15.10
C ALA A 63 5.50 1.09 15.53
N GLY A 64 6.39 2.02 15.91
CA GLY A 64 7.76 1.68 16.32
C GLY A 64 8.74 1.41 15.18
N TRP A 65 8.34 1.54 13.91
CA TRP A 65 9.25 1.45 12.77
C TRP A 65 9.61 2.83 12.21
N MET A 66 10.78 2.90 11.58
CA MET A 66 11.25 4.05 10.81
C MET A 66 11.61 3.61 9.40
N LEU A 67 11.29 4.46 8.42
CA LEU A 67 11.67 4.26 7.02
C LEU A 67 13.21 4.25 6.90
N THR A 68 13.77 3.29 6.18
CA THR A 68 15.19 3.24 5.82
C THR A 68 15.40 3.43 4.33
N ASN A 69 14.51 2.91 3.49
CA ASN A 69 14.61 3.05 2.03
C ASN A 69 13.23 3.11 1.36
N SER A 70 13.15 3.80 0.22
CA SER A 70 12.08 3.66 -0.77
C SER A 70 12.67 3.69 -2.17
N SER A 71 12.40 2.67 -2.98
CA SER A 71 12.91 2.61 -4.36
C SER A 71 12.21 3.59 -5.31
N MET A 72 11.01 4.06 -4.96
CA MET A 72 10.21 5.00 -5.74
C MET A 72 10.05 6.32 -4.97
N PRO A 73 10.04 7.49 -5.66
CA PRO A 73 9.79 8.76 -5.00
C PRO A 73 8.44 8.79 -4.27
N ALA A 74 8.46 9.23 -3.01
CA ALA A 74 7.27 9.38 -2.18
C ALA A 74 7.35 10.66 -1.35
N ALA A 75 6.19 11.25 -1.06
CA ALA A 75 6.10 12.25 0.01
C ALA A 75 6.06 11.51 1.35
N VAL A 76 6.97 11.87 2.26
CA VAL A 76 7.06 11.24 3.59
C VAL A 76 6.49 12.20 4.63
N SER A 77 5.60 11.69 5.47
CA SER A 77 5.00 12.42 6.57
C SER A 77 4.91 11.56 7.83
N THR A 78 4.61 12.20 8.96
CA THR A 78 4.35 11.50 10.22
C THR A 78 2.88 11.68 10.57
N GLU A 79 2.17 10.57 10.75
CA GLU A 79 0.77 10.57 11.20
C GLU A 79 0.68 11.09 12.65
N PRO A 80 -0.48 11.59 13.11
CA PRO A 80 -0.64 12.12 14.47
C PRO A 80 -0.27 11.13 15.58
N ASP A 81 -0.36 9.82 15.31
CA ASP A 81 0.03 8.75 16.23
C ASP A 81 1.53 8.37 16.14
N GLY A 82 2.32 9.13 15.39
CA GLY A 82 3.77 8.98 15.27
C GLY A 82 4.23 7.97 14.23
N ARG A 83 3.33 7.27 13.52
CA ARG A 83 3.69 6.35 12.43
C ARG A 83 4.19 7.11 11.20
N VAL A 84 5.09 6.49 10.44
CA VAL A 84 5.59 7.07 9.18
C VAL A 84 4.62 6.71 8.06
N ARG A 85 4.24 7.71 7.28
CA ARG A 85 3.43 7.57 6.07
C ARG A 85 4.24 7.93 4.83
N LEU A 86 4.04 7.16 3.77
CA LEU A 86 4.53 7.41 2.43
C LEU A 86 3.34 7.56 1.48
N ASP A 87 3.27 8.68 0.77
CA ASP A 87 2.29 8.92 -0.30
C ASP A 87 2.98 8.87 -1.66
N PHE A 88 2.46 8.00 -2.53
CA PHE A 88 2.96 7.78 -3.89
C PHE A 88 1.94 8.30 -4.90
N VAL A 89 2.43 9.00 -5.93
CA VAL A 89 1.63 9.46 -7.07
C VAL A 89 2.30 8.99 -8.36
N ASN A 90 1.59 8.13 -9.10
CA ASN A 90 1.98 7.72 -10.46
C ASN A 90 1.02 8.35 -11.48
N PRO A 91 1.46 9.36 -12.26
CA PRO A 91 0.62 9.98 -13.30
C PRO A 91 0.55 9.14 -14.59
N ARG A 92 1.33 8.06 -14.71
CA ARG A 92 1.38 7.22 -15.90
C ARG A 92 0.28 6.15 -15.88
N PRO A 93 -0.14 5.64 -17.05
CA PRO A 93 -1.10 4.54 -17.15
C PRO A 93 -0.41 3.16 -16.98
N ASP A 94 0.50 3.04 -16.01
CA ASP A 94 1.24 1.83 -15.68
C ASP A 94 1.28 1.59 -14.16
N GLU A 95 1.97 0.54 -13.72
CA GLU A 95 2.25 0.29 -12.31
C GLU A 95 3.68 0.70 -11.93
N ILE A 96 3.89 1.04 -10.66
CA ILE A 96 5.22 1.25 -10.10
C ILE A 96 5.61 0.11 -9.18
N ALA A 97 6.67 -0.62 -9.53
CA ALA A 97 7.29 -1.62 -8.66
C ALA A 97 8.00 -0.92 -7.50
N THR A 98 7.48 -1.10 -6.29
CA THR A 98 7.92 -0.34 -5.12
C THR A 98 8.48 -1.26 -4.05
N LEU A 99 9.73 -1.00 -3.68
CA LEU A 99 10.43 -1.62 -2.55
C LEU A 99 10.54 -0.58 -1.44
N ILE A 100 10.05 -0.91 -0.26
CA ILE A 100 10.20 -0.12 0.96
C ILE A 100 10.92 -1.00 1.97
N THR A 101 11.95 -0.44 2.62
CA THR A 101 12.52 -1.07 3.80
C THR A 101 12.42 -0.16 5.02
N ALA A 102 12.32 -0.79 6.19
CA ALA A 102 12.20 -0.09 7.45
C ALA A 102 12.91 -0.87 8.56
N ARG A 103 13.34 -0.17 9.61
CA ARG A 103 13.88 -0.77 10.82
C ARG A 103 13.11 -0.34 12.06
N ARG A 104 13.23 -1.09 13.15
CA ARG A 104 12.69 -0.65 14.43
C ARG A 104 13.40 0.63 14.87
N ARG A 105 12.64 1.57 15.42
CA ARG A 105 13.19 2.76 16.07
C ARG A 105 14.03 2.31 17.28
N PRO A 106 15.22 2.90 17.48
CA PRO A 106 15.93 2.76 18.75
C PRO A 106 15.00 3.16 19.90
N ARG A 107 15.09 2.44 21.02
CA ARG A 107 14.42 2.85 22.26
C ARG A 107 15.08 4.10 22.83
#